data_AF-A0A817KK59-F1
#
_entry.id   AF-A0A817KK59-F1
#
_cell.length_a   1.000
_cell.length_b   1.000
_cell.length_c   1.000
_cell.angle_alpha   90.00
_cell.angle_beta   90.00
_cell.angle_gamma   90.00
#
_symmetry.space_group_name_H-M   'P 1'
#
loop_
_entity.id
_entity.type
_entity.pdbx_description
1 polymer ?
#
loop_
_entity_poly.entity_id
_entity_poly.type
_entity_poly.pdbx_seq_one_letter_code
_entity_poly.pdbx_strand_id
1 'polypeptide(L)'
;KFRSKLNNVTYKPSFKSSFETKQIKGKALRKITNALPVNKNKQIELITHMAEDLGILDMKKKHERVQNCISMSTQNEVINFYCRDDISYQAPGRKDSITIKIDGIKQTIQKRFLLFSLREVYQLFIDEYPQHKIGRSSFQELRPPNVFYRSSMPHNICVCNYHENINLLITALNEHIQDFTSINLQSFIKLLVCDDNRESCMFSKCDKCAGFFKDNVENKIIDKTRIIKWTLWSTSATHQTLKADYNGTDLECVNILSAKIKHFYFMFL
;
A
#
# COMPACT_ATOMS: atom_id res chain seq x y z
N LYS A 1 20.87 13.09 -49.71
CA LYS A 1 22.15 12.60 -50.29
C LYS A 1 23.17 12.46 -49.16
N PHE A 2 23.26 11.28 -48.53
CA PHE A 2 24.42 10.90 -47.72
C PHE A 2 24.69 9.42 -48.01
N ARG A 3 25.64 9.18 -48.93
CA ARG A 3 26.18 7.85 -49.23
C ARG A 3 27.13 7.50 -48.08
N SER A 4 26.72 6.60 -47.19
CA SER A 4 27.65 5.97 -46.25
C SER A 4 28.60 5.05 -47.03
N LYS A 5 29.90 5.28 -46.87
CA LYS A 5 30.99 4.49 -47.46
C LYS A 5 30.82 3.02 -47.06
N LEU A 6 30.53 2.16 -48.03
CA LEU A 6 30.77 0.72 -47.92
C LEU A 6 32.28 0.53 -47.85
N ASN A 7 32.79 0.16 -46.67
CA ASN A 7 34.13 -0.37 -46.53
C ASN A 7 34.15 -1.73 -47.24
N ASN A 8 34.64 -1.74 -48.48
CA ASN A 8 34.93 -2.96 -49.20
C ASN A 8 36.13 -3.64 -48.54
N VAL A 9 35.85 -4.59 -47.64
CA VAL A 9 36.83 -5.58 -47.23
C VAL A 9 37.03 -6.51 -48.41
N THR A 10 38.07 -6.25 -49.21
CA THR A 10 38.49 -7.15 -50.29
C THR A 10 39.18 -8.36 -49.67
N TYR A 11 38.40 -9.40 -49.41
CA TYR A 11 38.93 -10.71 -49.09
C TYR A 11 39.50 -11.34 -50.37
N LYS A 12 40.81 -11.62 -50.41
CA LYS A 12 41.41 -12.49 -51.43
C LYS A 12 41.38 -13.92 -50.89
N PRO A 13 40.52 -14.83 -51.40
CA PRO A 13 40.61 -16.22 -51.02
C PRO A 13 41.67 -16.90 -51.89
N SER A 14 42.79 -17.25 -51.27
CA SER A 14 43.73 -18.24 -51.80
C SER A 14 43.18 -19.65 -51.50
N PHE A 15 42.18 -20.12 -52.25
CA PHE A 15 41.80 -21.54 -52.28
C PHE A 15 41.15 -21.85 -53.65
N LYS A 16 41.50 -22.98 -54.27
CA LYS A 16 40.82 -23.49 -55.47
C LYS A 16 39.31 -23.51 -55.19
N SER A 17 38.52 -22.84 -56.03
CA SER A 17 37.06 -22.86 -55.96
C SER A 17 36.55 -24.29 -56.09
N SER A 18 35.95 -24.85 -55.03
CA SER A 18 35.36 -26.20 -55.02
C SER A 18 34.18 -26.36 -55.99
N PHE A 19 33.71 -25.27 -56.61
CA PHE A 19 32.68 -25.27 -57.63
C PHE A 19 33.31 -24.95 -58.98
N GLU A 20 33.75 -26.00 -59.68
CA GLU A 20 34.48 -25.90 -60.96
C GLU A 20 33.61 -25.34 -62.11
N THR A 21 32.28 -25.46 -62.03
CA THR A 21 31.35 -24.93 -63.05
C THR A 21 30.14 -24.21 -62.45
N LYS A 22 29.55 -23.29 -63.24
CA LYS A 22 28.31 -22.58 -62.89
C LYS A 22 27.15 -23.54 -62.58
N GLN A 23 27.09 -24.67 -63.27
CA GLN A 23 26.05 -25.69 -63.08
C GLN A 23 26.16 -26.37 -61.70
N ILE A 24 27.38 -26.72 -61.27
CA ILE A 24 27.61 -27.34 -59.95
C ILE A 24 27.24 -26.35 -58.84
N LYS A 25 27.67 -25.08 -58.96
CA LYS A 25 27.28 -24.02 -58.02
C LYS A 25 25.75 -23.85 -57.93
N GLY A 26 25.06 -23.82 -59.06
CA GLY A 26 23.60 -23.70 -59.11
C GLY A 26 22.89 -24.88 -58.43
N LYS A 27 23.36 -26.11 -58.66
CA LYS A 27 22.83 -27.31 -57.98
C LYS A 27 23.02 -27.26 -56.47
N ALA A 28 24.20 -26.82 -56.00
CA ALA A 28 24.49 -26.68 -54.59
C ALA A 28 23.61 -25.64 -53.90
N LEU A 29 23.46 -24.45 -54.51
CA LEU A 29 22.57 -23.40 -54.00
C LEU A 29 21.12 -23.89 -53.90
N ARG A 30 20.62 -24.58 -54.92
CA ARG A 30 19.25 -25.10 -54.91
C ARG A 30 18.99 -26.12 -53.80
N LYS A 31 19.98 -26.98 -53.49
CA LYS A 31 19.89 -27.90 -52.34
C LYS A 31 19.79 -27.15 -51.02
N ILE A 32 20.62 -26.11 -50.83
CA ILE A 32 20.60 -25.27 -49.62
C ILE A 32 19.26 -24.54 -49.51
N THR A 33 18.78 -23.91 -50.59
CA THR A 33 17.50 -23.19 -50.58
C THR A 33 16.32 -24.09 -50.24
N ASN A 34 16.31 -25.33 -50.74
CA ASN A 34 15.27 -26.32 -50.42
C ASN A 34 15.33 -26.82 -48.97
N ALA A 35 16.52 -26.83 -48.36
CA ALA A 35 16.70 -27.24 -46.96
C ALA A 35 16.38 -26.13 -45.95
N LEU A 36 16.29 -24.88 -46.40
CA LEU A 36 15.97 -23.74 -45.52
C LEU A 36 14.47 -23.69 -45.19
N PRO A 37 14.08 -23.22 -43.98
CA PRO A 37 12.69 -23.03 -43.60
C PRO A 37 11.95 -22.04 -44.53
N VAL A 38 10.64 -22.18 -44.72
CA VAL A 38 9.84 -21.25 -45.56
C VAL A 38 9.78 -19.83 -44.98
N ASN A 39 9.84 -19.69 -43.66
CA ASN A 39 9.73 -18.39 -42.98
C ASN A 39 11.02 -17.56 -43.14
N LYS A 40 10.90 -16.39 -43.79
CA LYS A 40 12.01 -15.46 -44.05
C LYS A 40 12.79 -15.04 -42.80
N ASN A 41 12.12 -14.81 -41.66
CA ASN A 41 12.80 -14.41 -40.43
C ASN A 41 13.69 -15.54 -39.89
N LYS A 42 13.22 -16.78 -39.96
CA LYS A 42 14.00 -17.96 -39.56
C LYS A 42 15.16 -18.23 -40.52
N GLN A 43 14.98 -17.97 -41.82
CA GLN A 43 16.07 -18.04 -42.79
C GLN A 43 17.18 -17.03 -42.46
N ILE A 44 16.81 -15.78 -42.19
CA ILE A 44 17.76 -14.72 -41.83
C ILE A 44 18.53 -15.10 -40.57
N GLU A 45 17.84 -15.60 -39.53
CA GLU A 45 18.46 -16.01 -38.27
C GLU A 45 19.50 -17.14 -38.47
N LEU A 46 19.13 -18.21 -39.18
CA LEU A 46 20.02 -19.34 -39.47
C LEU A 46 21.24 -18.93 -40.30
N ILE A 47 21.03 -18.14 -41.35
CA ILE A 47 22.13 -17.66 -42.21
C ILE A 47 23.05 -16.74 -41.42
N THR A 48 22.50 -15.91 -40.53
CA THR A 48 23.30 -15.04 -39.65
C THR A 48 24.16 -15.87 -38.71
N HIS A 49 23.60 -16.90 -38.07
CA HIS A 49 24.36 -17.82 -37.22
C HIS A 49 25.47 -18.56 -37.98
N MET A 50 25.17 -19.09 -39.18
CA MET A 50 26.19 -19.74 -40.01
C MET A 50 27.30 -18.78 -40.43
N ALA A 51 26.97 -17.51 -40.70
CA ALA A 51 27.96 -16.48 -41.03
C ALA A 51 28.79 -16.07 -39.81
N GLU A 52 28.22 -16.10 -38.60
CA GLU A 52 28.95 -15.92 -37.33
C GLU A 52 29.91 -17.10 -37.07
N ASP A 53 29.48 -18.36 -37.24
CA ASP A 53 30.33 -19.56 -37.07
C ASP A 53 31.52 -19.58 -38.04
N LEU A 54 31.32 -19.06 -39.25
CA LEU A 54 32.36 -18.94 -40.27
C LEU A 54 33.24 -17.70 -40.08
N GLY A 55 33.00 -16.87 -39.06
CA GLY A 55 33.75 -15.65 -38.78
C GLY A 55 33.58 -14.56 -39.86
N ILE A 56 32.49 -14.61 -40.64
CA ILE A 56 32.19 -13.62 -41.69
C ILE A 56 31.54 -12.37 -41.09
N LEU A 57 30.77 -12.54 -40.02
CA LEU A 57 30.17 -11.46 -39.26
C LEU A 57 30.79 -11.40 -37.88
N ASP A 58 31.17 -10.20 -37.44
CA ASP A 58 31.49 -9.95 -36.04
C ASP A 58 30.23 -10.16 -35.21
N MET A 59 30.32 -11.00 -34.18
CA MET A 59 29.22 -11.19 -33.22
C MET A 59 28.75 -9.83 -32.72
N LYS A 60 27.48 -9.48 -32.97
CA LYS A 60 26.87 -8.39 -32.20
C LYS A 60 26.92 -8.83 -30.75
N LYS A 61 27.75 -8.17 -29.93
CA LYS A 61 27.72 -8.37 -28.47
C LYS A 61 26.26 -8.35 -28.08
N LYS A 62 25.72 -9.49 -27.59
CA LYS A 62 24.43 -9.46 -26.88
C LYS A 62 24.60 -8.33 -25.88
N HIS A 63 23.74 -7.30 -25.93
CA HIS A 63 23.70 -6.36 -24.84
C HIS A 63 23.55 -7.20 -23.59
N GLU A 64 24.60 -7.31 -22.79
CA GLU A 64 24.50 -7.86 -21.46
C GLU A 64 23.38 -7.05 -20.83
N ARG A 65 22.26 -7.73 -20.52
CA ARG A 65 21.24 -7.13 -19.70
C ARG A 65 21.96 -6.90 -18.38
N VAL A 66 22.45 -5.68 -18.18
CA VAL A 66 22.85 -5.22 -16.86
C VAL A 66 21.60 -5.41 -16.03
N GLN A 67 21.60 -6.44 -15.20
CA GLN A 67 20.61 -6.53 -14.14
C GLN A 67 20.85 -5.26 -13.31
N ASN A 68 19.98 -4.26 -13.49
CA ASN A 68 19.92 -3.10 -12.62
C ASN A 68 19.49 -3.61 -11.25
N CYS A 69 20.46 -4.19 -10.52
CA CYS A 69 20.26 -4.63 -9.16
C CYS A 69 20.15 -3.37 -8.31
N ILE A 70 19.08 -3.28 -7.53
CA ILE A 70 18.88 -2.17 -6.60
C ILE A 70 20.03 -2.23 -5.60
N SER A 71 20.71 -1.10 -5.41
CA SER A 71 21.85 -1.04 -4.50
C SER A 71 21.44 -1.47 -3.09
N MET A 72 22.33 -2.17 -2.38
CA MET A 72 22.07 -2.62 -1.00
C MET A 72 21.73 -1.44 -0.08
N SER A 73 22.36 -0.28 -0.30
CA SER A 73 22.06 0.96 0.43
C SER A 73 20.60 1.39 0.20
N THR A 74 20.12 1.39 -1.04
CA THR A 74 18.72 1.70 -1.36
C THR A 74 17.76 0.69 -0.74
N GLN A 75 18.10 -0.60 -0.75
CA GLN A 75 17.25 -1.63 -0.13
C GLN A 75 17.08 -1.38 1.37
N ASN A 76 18.19 -1.11 2.07
CA ASN A 76 18.16 -0.81 3.50
C ASN A 76 17.36 0.46 3.80
N GLU A 77 17.51 1.50 2.98
CA GLU A 77 16.75 2.74 3.16
C GLU A 77 15.24 2.51 3.01
N VAL A 78 14.83 1.73 2.01
CA VAL A 78 13.42 1.35 1.81
C VAL A 78 12.89 0.54 3.01
N ILE A 79 13.67 -0.44 3.48
CA ILE A 79 13.30 -1.27 4.64
C ILE A 79 13.15 -0.39 5.90
N ASN A 80 14.09 0.52 6.14
CA ASN A 80 14.04 1.44 7.26
C ASN A 80 12.85 2.38 7.18
N PHE A 81 12.54 2.90 5.98
CA PHE A 81 11.40 3.77 5.73
C PHE A 81 10.08 3.08 6.08
N TYR A 82 9.89 1.84 5.66
CA TYR A 82 8.70 1.05 6.05
C TYR A 82 8.57 0.86 7.56
N CYS A 83 9.69 0.78 8.29
CA CYS A 83 9.73 0.54 9.73
C CYS A 83 9.64 1.82 10.58
N ARG A 84 9.52 3.01 10.00
CA ARG A 84 9.29 4.24 10.77
C ARG A 84 7.87 4.29 11.35
N ASP A 85 7.72 4.97 12.49
CA ASP A 85 6.45 5.06 13.22
C ASP A 85 5.42 5.99 12.57
N ASP A 86 5.87 6.93 11.74
CA ASP A 86 5.03 7.80 10.90
C ASP A 86 4.53 7.11 9.62
N ILE A 87 5.18 6.02 9.18
CA ILE A 87 4.77 5.23 8.01
C ILE A 87 3.98 3.97 8.39
N SER A 88 4.39 3.30 9.47
CA SER A 88 3.74 2.10 9.97
C SER A 88 3.61 2.11 11.49
N TYR A 89 2.46 1.64 11.98
CA TYR A 89 2.19 1.46 13.40
C TYR A 89 2.66 0.08 13.88
N GLN A 90 3.44 0.03 14.96
CA GLN A 90 3.82 -1.22 15.59
C GLN A 90 2.73 -1.73 16.53
N ALA A 91 2.37 -3.00 16.38
CA ALA A 91 1.41 -3.65 17.27
C ALA A 91 1.98 -3.76 18.70
N PRO A 92 1.20 -3.43 19.74
CA PRO A 92 1.68 -3.40 21.11
C PRO A 92 1.64 -4.78 21.79
N GLY A 93 0.84 -5.71 21.27
CA GLY A 93 0.58 -6.99 21.92
C GLY A 93 1.75 -7.97 21.78
N ARG A 94 2.10 -8.65 22.88
CA ARG A 94 3.12 -9.73 22.85
C ARG A 94 2.81 -10.85 21.86
N LYS A 95 1.51 -11.11 21.60
CA LYS A 95 1.04 -12.10 20.62
C LYS A 95 1.02 -11.57 19.19
N ASP A 96 1.19 -10.27 19.00
CA ASP A 96 1.25 -9.62 17.68
C ASP A 96 2.66 -9.69 17.10
N SER A 97 3.26 -10.87 17.16
CA SER A 97 4.58 -11.16 16.61
C SER A 97 4.51 -12.22 15.52
N ILE A 98 5.46 -12.18 14.60
CA ILE A 98 5.68 -13.24 13.61
C ILE A 98 7.07 -13.85 13.81
N THR A 99 7.19 -15.15 13.57
CA THR A 99 8.49 -15.83 13.55
C THR A 99 8.95 -15.96 12.10
N ILE A 100 10.07 -15.33 11.76
CA ILE A 100 10.70 -15.44 10.45
C ILE A 100 12.09 -16.05 10.57
N LYS A 101 12.57 -16.68 9.49
CA LYS A 101 13.90 -17.28 9.43
C LYS A 101 14.81 -16.33 8.64
N ILE A 102 15.72 -15.65 9.32
CA ILE A 102 16.75 -14.80 8.72
C ILE A 102 18.08 -15.53 8.90
N ASP A 103 18.82 -15.76 7.82
CA ASP A 103 20.15 -16.40 7.83
C ASP A 103 20.21 -17.74 8.59
N GLY A 104 19.15 -18.54 8.44
CA GLY A 104 19.08 -19.83 9.13
C GLY A 104 18.50 -19.78 10.55
N ILE A 105 18.42 -18.59 11.15
CA ILE A 105 18.03 -18.39 12.55
C ILE A 105 16.57 -17.93 12.63
N LYS A 106 15.80 -18.55 13.52
CA LYS A 106 14.43 -18.12 13.82
C LYS A 106 14.47 -16.87 14.68
N GLN A 107 13.92 -15.78 14.16
CA GLN A 107 13.77 -14.52 14.88
C GLN A 107 12.29 -14.18 14.99
N THR A 108 11.87 -13.75 16.17
CA THR A 108 10.51 -13.28 16.43
C THR A 108 10.49 -11.76 16.35
N ILE A 109 9.71 -11.21 15.42
CA ILE A 109 9.63 -9.78 15.13
C ILE A 109 8.18 -9.31 15.33
N GLN A 110 8.00 -8.11 15.89
CA GLN A 110 6.68 -7.52 16.09
C GLN A 110 6.02 -7.14 14.76
N LYS A 111 4.71 -7.38 14.67
CA LYS A 111 3.89 -6.94 13.53
C LYS A 111 3.82 -5.41 13.49
N ARG A 112 3.86 -4.88 12.29
CA ARG A 112 3.61 -3.47 11.98
C ARG A 112 2.51 -3.39 10.93
N PHE A 113 1.79 -2.29 10.89
CA PHE A 113 0.72 -2.06 9.93
C PHE A 113 0.90 -0.70 9.27
N LEU A 114 0.84 -0.63 7.95
CA LEU A 114 0.94 0.64 7.22
C LEU A 114 -0.18 1.60 7.63
N LEU A 115 0.15 2.87 7.79
CA LEU A 115 -0.81 3.95 8.05
C LEU A 115 -1.45 4.46 6.76
N PHE A 116 -0.73 4.38 5.65
CA PHE A 116 -1.17 4.82 4.32
C PHE A 116 -1.27 3.64 3.35
N SER A 117 -1.87 3.87 2.18
CA SER A 117 -1.83 2.91 1.08
C SER A 117 -0.42 2.76 0.52
N LEU A 118 -0.08 1.60 -0.06
CA LEU A 118 1.23 1.40 -0.70
C LEU A 118 1.58 2.46 -1.75
N ARG A 119 0.55 3.03 -2.42
CA ARG A 119 0.75 4.06 -3.42
C ARG A 119 1.21 5.37 -2.78
N GLU A 120 0.59 5.75 -1.67
CA GLU A 120 0.95 6.94 -0.90
C GLU A 120 2.33 6.76 -0.24
N VAL A 121 2.58 5.61 0.39
CA VAL A 121 3.90 5.32 1.00
C VAL A 121 5.02 5.41 -0.03
N TYR A 122 4.81 4.87 -1.24
CA TYR A 122 5.78 5.02 -2.33
C TYR A 122 5.99 6.49 -2.73
N GLN A 123 4.92 7.28 -2.82
CA GLN A 123 5.03 8.69 -3.17
C GLN A 123 5.83 9.46 -2.10
N LEU A 124 5.51 9.25 -0.82
CA LEU A 124 6.25 9.82 0.30
C LEU A 124 7.74 9.47 0.24
N PHE A 125 8.07 8.21 -0.08
CA PHE A 125 9.46 7.78 -0.22
C PHE A 125 10.18 8.51 -1.36
N ILE A 126 9.56 8.65 -2.53
CA ILE A 126 10.18 9.35 -3.67
C ILE A 126 10.33 10.84 -3.39
N ASP A 127 9.38 11.45 -2.67
CA ASP A 127 9.42 12.86 -2.30
C ASP A 127 10.53 13.13 -1.27
N GLU A 128 10.74 12.24 -0.30
CA GLU A 128 11.81 12.34 0.70
C GLU A 128 13.19 11.94 0.14
N TYR A 129 13.24 10.97 -0.78
CA TYR A 129 14.47 10.39 -1.31
C TYR A 129 14.54 10.43 -2.84
N PRO A 130 14.52 11.64 -3.45
CA PRO A 130 14.48 11.79 -4.92
C PRO A 130 15.72 11.22 -5.63
N GLN A 131 16.83 11.03 -4.91
CA GLN A 131 18.05 10.40 -5.42
C GLN A 131 17.91 8.90 -5.70
N HIS A 132 16.97 8.21 -5.05
CA HIS A 132 16.80 6.78 -5.20
C HIS A 132 15.87 6.45 -6.38
N LYS A 133 16.45 5.89 -7.44
CA LYS A 133 15.70 5.44 -8.63
C LYS A 133 15.17 4.03 -8.41
N ILE A 134 14.02 3.92 -7.75
CA ILE A 134 13.32 2.65 -7.54
C ILE A 134 11.92 2.69 -8.17
N GLY A 135 11.51 1.60 -8.80
CA GLY A 135 10.15 1.44 -9.32
C GLY A 135 9.17 0.98 -8.25
N ARG A 136 7.88 1.29 -8.43
CA ARG A 136 6.80 0.91 -7.51
C ARG A 136 6.77 -0.58 -7.17
N SER A 137 6.90 -1.45 -8.17
CA SER A 137 6.87 -2.91 -7.95
C SER A 137 8.03 -3.36 -7.07
N SER A 138 9.25 -2.92 -7.37
CA SER A 138 10.41 -3.29 -6.56
C SER A 138 10.37 -2.70 -5.16
N PHE A 139 9.84 -1.49 -4.99
CA PHE A 139 9.60 -0.89 -3.68
C PHE A 139 8.60 -1.72 -2.84
N GLN A 140 7.57 -2.26 -3.47
CA GLN A 140 6.59 -3.13 -2.79
C GLN A 140 7.18 -4.50 -2.43
N GLU A 141 8.05 -5.05 -3.28
CA GLU A 141 8.76 -6.30 -3.03
C GLU A 141 9.74 -6.21 -1.85
N LEU A 142 10.36 -5.04 -1.65
CA LEU A 142 11.27 -4.78 -0.52
C LEU A 142 10.54 -4.54 0.82
N ARG A 143 9.21 -4.59 0.84
CA ARG A 143 8.43 -4.47 2.08
C ARG A 143 8.81 -5.59 3.05
N PRO A 144 9.23 -5.27 4.29
CA PRO A 144 9.54 -6.27 5.29
C PRO A 144 8.34 -7.19 5.60
N PRO A 145 8.57 -8.48 5.86
CA PRO A 145 7.48 -9.46 6.07
C PRO A 145 6.65 -9.17 7.33
N ASN A 146 7.20 -8.42 8.30
CA ASN A 146 6.49 -8.00 9.50
C ASN A 146 5.63 -6.75 9.31
N VAL A 147 5.70 -6.08 8.15
CA VAL A 147 4.92 -4.87 7.85
C VAL A 147 3.70 -5.25 7.00
N PHE A 148 2.52 -5.26 7.60
CA PHE A 148 1.25 -5.63 6.98
C PHE A 148 0.50 -4.42 6.40
N TYR A 149 -0.49 -4.70 5.56
CA TYR A 149 -1.38 -3.67 5.03
C TYR A 149 -2.27 -3.07 6.11
N ARG A 150 -2.69 -1.82 5.90
CA ARG A 150 -3.69 -1.15 6.75
C ARG A 150 -4.96 -1.97 6.92
N SER A 151 -5.42 -2.62 5.86
CA SER A 151 -6.62 -3.48 5.86
C SER A 151 -6.47 -4.76 6.69
N SER A 152 -5.24 -5.16 7.03
CA SER A 152 -4.98 -6.30 7.91
C SER A 152 -4.86 -5.89 9.38
N MET A 153 -4.85 -4.58 9.66
CA MET A 153 -4.90 -4.09 11.03
C MET A 153 -6.24 -4.54 11.64
N PRO A 154 -6.24 -5.17 12.83
CA PRO A 154 -7.49 -5.46 13.50
C PRO A 154 -8.21 -4.13 13.74
N HIS A 155 -9.34 -3.91 13.05
CA HIS A 155 -10.21 -2.73 13.14
C HIS A 155 -10.91 -2.60 14.51
N ASN A 156 -10.38 -3.29 15.51
CA ASN A 156 -11.09 -3.64 16.71
C ASN A 156 -10.68 -2.63 17.77
N ILE A 157 -11.34 -1.47 17.69
CA ILE A 157 -11.34 -0.34 18.65
C ILE A 157 -10.26 0.72 18.35
N CYS A 158 -10.70 1.89 17.86
CA CYS A 158 -9.88 3.10 17.97
C CYS A 158 -9.63 3.36 19.46
N VAL A 159 -8.37 3.27 19.89
CA VAL A 159 -7.95 3.67 21.25
C VAL A 159 -7.69 5.17 21.36
N CYS A 160 -8.15 5.94 20.38
CA CYS A 160 -8.00 7.38 20.37
C CYS A 160 -8.90 8.03 21.43
N ASN A 161 -8.40 9.09 22.06
CA ASN A 161 -9.14 9.85 23.07
C ASN A 161 -10.52 10.31 22.59
N TYR A 162 -10.71 10.53 21.28
CA TYR A 162 -12.01 10.90 20.71
C TYR A 162 -13.07 9.80 20.87
N HIS A 163 -12.75 8.57 20.44
CA HIS A 163 -13.68 7.44 20.52
C HIS A 163 -13.90 7.02 21.98
N GLU A 164 -12.84 7.00 22.77
CA GLU A 164 -12.93 6.65 24.19
C GLU A 164 -13.76 7.67 24.99
N ASN A 165 -13.61 8.97 24.71
CA ASN A 165 -14.42 10.00 25.36
C ASN A 165 -15.91 9.85 25.07
N ILE A 166 -16.27 9.47 23.84
CA ILE A 166 -17.68 9.23 23.49
C ILE A 166 -18.20 7.98 24.22
N ASN A 167 -17.42 6.91 24.30
CA ASN A 167 -17.76 5.73 25.10
C ASN A 167 -18.00 6.07 26.56
N LEU A 168 -17.13 6.88 27.17
CA LEU A 168 -17.25 7.27 28.57
C LEU A 168 -18.53 8.10 28.82
N LEU A 169 -18.88 8.99 27.88
CA LEU A 169 -20.13 9.78 27.97
C LEU A 169 -21.37 8.91 27.78
N ILE A 170 -21.38 8.01 26.80
CA ILE A 170 -22.50 7.06 26.60
C ILE A 170 -22.68 6.20 27.85
N THR A 171 -21.58 5.72 28.43
CA THR A 171 -21.61 4.89 29.64
C THR A 171 -22.22 5.66 30.82
N ALA A 172 -21.89 6.94 30.98
CA ALA A 172 -22.47 7.79 32.03
C ALA A 172 -23.96 8.08 31.80
N LEU A 173 -24.44 8.02 30.55
CA LEU A 173 -25.82 8.35 30.17
C LEU A 173 -26.75 7.13 30.02
N ASN A 174 -26.23 5.89 30.06
CA ASN A 174 -27.01 4.66 29.83
C ASN A 174 -28.22 4.50 30.77
N GLU A 175 -28.16 5.03 31.99
CA GLU A 175 -29.27 4.95 32.96
C GLU A 175 -30.08 6.26 33.06
N HIS A 176 -29.74 7.25 32.23
CA HIS A 176 -30.25 8.62 32.33
C HIS A 176 -31.12 9.04 31.14
N ILE A 177 -31.15 8.20 30.10
CA ILE A 177 -31.94 8.40 28.90
C ILE A 177 -32.93 7.24 28.80
N GLN A 178 -34.19 7.57 28.49
CA GLN A 178 -35.24 6.58 28.30
C GLN A 178 -34.92 5.68 27.11
N ASP A 179 -35.14 4.37 27.26
CA ASP A 179 -34.82 3.33 26.26
C ASP A 179 -33.32 3.17 25.94
N PHE A 180 -32.44 3.76 26.76
CA PHE A 180 -30.99 3.77 26.55
C PHE A 180 -30.24 2.65 27.29
N THR A 181 -30.88 1.52 27.50
CA THR A 181 -30.35 0.45 28.36
C THR A 181 -29.16 -0.27 27.70
N SER A 182 -27.99 -0.17 28.33
CA SER A 182 -26.77 -0.94 27.97
C SER A 182 -26.29 -0.72 26.54
N ILE A 183 -26.34 0.51 26.05
CA ILE A 183 -25.90 0.85 24.71
C ILE A 183 -24.36 0.91 24.68
N ASN A 184 -23.77 0.26 23.68
CA ASN A 184 -22.38 0.41 23.31
C ASN A 184 -22.25 1.39 22.11
N LEU A 185 -21.03 1.77 21.76
CA LEU A 185 -20.77 2.72 20.67
C LEU A 185 -21.45 2.37 19.34
N GLN A 186 -21.44 1.09 18.98
CA GLN A 186 -21.99 0.63 17.71
C GLN A 186 -23.52 0.73 17.70
N SER A 187 -24.16 0.29 18.79
CA SER A 187 -25.60 0.46 18.97
C SER A 187 -25.98 1.95 19.04
N PHE A 188 -25.13 2.79 19.65
CA PHE A 188 -25.33 4.23 19.71
C PHE A 188 -25.29 4.86 18.31
N ILE A 189 -24.32 4.51 17.47
CA ILE A 189 -24.26 5.00 16.07
C ILE A 189 -25.56 4.68 15.34
N LYS A 190 -26.05 3.44 15.45
CA LYS A 190 -27.29 3.00 14.80
C LYS A 190 -28.55 3.76 15.26
N LEU A 191 -28.52 4.36 16.45
CA LEU A 191 -29.60 5.24 16.92
C LEU A 191 -29.54 6.64 16.30
N LEU A 192 -28.38 7.05 15.79
CA LEU A 192 -28.18 8.39 15.24
C LEU A 192 -28.27 8.44 13.72
N VAL A 193 -28.07 7.33 13.03
CA VAL A 193 -28.10 7.27 11.56
C VAL A 193 -29.11 6.25 11.06
N CYS A 194 -29.72 6.52 9.90
CA CYS A 194 -30.62 5.56 9.27
C CYS A 194 -29.90 4.45 8.48
N ASP A 195 -28.63 4.64 8.14
CA ASP A 195 -27.78 3.70 7.40
C ASP A 195 -26.31 3.99 7.72
N ASP A 196 -25.65 3.09 8.45
CA ASP A 196 -24.26 3.20 8.91
C ASP A 196 -23.23 2.93 7.80
N ASN A 197 -23.66 2.36 6.67
CA ASN A 197 -22.80 2.16 5.49
C ASN A 197 -22.82 3.37 4.54
N ARG A 198 -23.72 4.33 4.77
CA ARG A 198 -23.88 5.50 3.91
C ARG A 198 -23.10 6.69 4.43
N GLU A 199 -22.13 7.13 3.65
CA GLU A 199 -21.30 8.31 3.95
C GLU A 199 -22.16 9.55 4.28
N SER A 200 -23.19 9.86 3.50
CA SER A 200 -24.04 11.03 3.78
C SER A 200 -24.69 10.99 5.18
N CYS A 201 -25.02 9.80 5.70
CA CYS A 201 -25.56 9.63 7.04
C CYS A 201 -24.47 9.80 8.10
N MET A 202 -23.33 9.12 7.90
CA MET A 202 -22.18 9.19 8.79
C MET A 202 -21.53 10.57 8.85
N PHE A 203 -21.77 11.46 7.89
CA PHE A 203 -21.29 12.85 7.91
C PHE A 203 -22.36 13.89 8.31
N SER A 204 -23.50 13.44 8.86
CA SER A 204 -24.63 14.31 9.24
C SER A 204 -25.18 15.17 8.09
N LYS A 205 -25.08 14.71 6.84
CA LYS A 205 -25.60 15.37 5.64
C LYS A 205 -26.94 14.79 5.16
N CYS A 206 -27.48 13.81 5.87
CA CYS A 206 -28.72 13.14 5.50
C CYS A 206 -29.93 13.80 6.18
N ASP A 207 -30.87 14.30 5.36
CA ASP A 207 -32.10 14.94 5.86
C ASP A 207 -32.97 13.99 6.70
N LYS A 208 -32.90 12.67 6.44
CA LYS A 208 -33.73 11.68 7.13
C LYS A 208 -33.33 11.48 8.59
N CYS A 209 -32.03 11.53 8.90
CA CYS A 209 -31.52 11.27 10.25
C CYS A 209 -30.93 12.53 10.92
N ALA A 210 -31.05 13.71 10.31
CA ALA A 210 -30.57 14.96 10.87
C ALA A 210 -31.16 15.28 12.27
N GLY A 211 -32.37 14.80 12.57
CA GLY A 211 -33.04 14.98 13.88
C GLY A 211 -32.78 13.88 14.91
N PHE A 212 -32.19 12.74 14.53
CA PHE A 212 -32.19 11.54 15.37
C PHE A 212 -31.46 11.73 16.71
N PHE A 213 -30.40 12.54 16.77
CA PHE A 213 -29.76 12.85 18.04
C PHE A 213 -30.72 13.55 19.00
N LYS A 214 -31.45 14.55 18.52
CA LYS A 214 -32.43 15.27 19.33
C LYS A 214 -33.56 14.35 19.78
N ASP A 215 -34.09 13.56 18.85
CA ASP A 215 -35.26 12.71 19.09
C ASP A 215 -34.96 11.50 19.98
N ASN A 216 -33.79 10.86 19.79
CA ASN A 216 -33.41 9.63 20.49
C ASN A 216 -32.55 9.87 21.73
N VAL A 217 -31.97 11.06 21.92
CA VAL A 217 -31.06 11.37 23.03
C VAL A 217 -31.58 12.57 23.84
N GLU A 218 -31.60 13.78 23.27
CA GLU A 218 -31.93 15.01 24.03
C GLU A 218 -33.35 15.03 24.59
N ASN A 219 -34.33 14.60 23.78
CA ASN A 219 -35.74 14.60 24.17
C ASN A 219 -36.08 13.48 25.15
N LYS A 220 -35.21 12.47 25.28
CA LYS A 220 -35.42 11.28 26.12
C LYS A 220 -34.66 11.32 27.44
N ILE A 221 -34.02 12.44 27.79
CA ILE A 221 -33.39 12.62 29.11
C ILE A 221 -34.47 12.52 30.20
N ILE A 222 -34.27 11.61 31.17
CA ILE A 222 -35.24 11.32 32.23
C ILE A 222 -35.36 12.51 33.20
N ASP A 223 -34.22 13.04 33.66
CA ASP A 223 -34.18 14.19 34.57
C ASP A 223 -33.05 15.16 34.16
N LYS A 224 -33.42 16.29 33.58
CA LYS A 224 -32.46 17.30 33.11
C LYS A 224 -31.72 18.02 34.24
N THR A 225 -32.18 17.89 35.48
CA THR A 225 -31.61 18.57 36.66
C THR A 225 -30.74 17.66 37.51
N ARG A 226 -30.79 16.34 37.27
CA ARG A 226 -30.00 15.36 37.99
C ARG A 226 -28.52 15.58 37.75
N ILE A 227 -27.75 15.59 38.85
CA ILE A 227 -26.29 15.68 38.80
C ILE A 227 -25.71 14.27 38.62
N ILE A 228 -24.91 14.11 37.59
CA ILE A 228 -24.14 12.92 37.29
C ILE A 228 -22.64 13.19 37.30
N LYS A 229 -21.88 12.10 37.34
CA LYS A 229 -20.42 12.11 37.24
C LYS A 229 -20.01 11.37 35.99
N TRP A 230 -19.05 11.92 35.25
CA TRP A 230 -18.47 11.27 34.09
C TRP A 230 -16.97 11.58 34.03
N THR A 231 -16.26 10.89 33.15
CA THR A 231 -14.81 11.04 33.01
C THR A 231 -14.45 11.26 31.55
N LEU A 232 -13.42 12.06 31.29
CA LEU A 232 -12.91 12.32 29.94
C LEU A 232 -11.39 12.37 29.93
N TRP A 233 -10.81 11.86 28.86
CA TRP A 233 -9.42 12.07 28.49
C TRP A 233 -9.22 13.46 27.88
N SER A 234 -8.19 14.15 28.37
CA SER A 234 -7.72 15.43 27.85
C SER A 234 -6.22 15.33 27.55
N THR A 235 -5.78 15.98 26.48
CA THR A 235 -4.36 16.07 26.14
C THR A 235 -3.84 17.42 26.61
N SER A 236 -2.85 17.40 27.50
CA SER A 236 -2.20 18.62 27.98
C SER A 236 -1.35 19.26 26.88
N ALA A 237 -0.93 20.51 27.10
CA ALA A 237 0.03 21.20 26.22
C ALA A 237 1.37 20.46 26.09
N THR A 238 1.69 19.53 27.00
CA THR A 238 2.90 18.70 26.98
C THR A 238 2.71 17.35 26.29
N HIS A 239 1.64 17.17 25.50
CA HIS A 239 1.26 15.91 24.84
C HIS A 239 1.02 14.73 25.79
N GLN A 240 0.88 14.99 27.09
CA GLN A 240 0.48 13.96 28.06
C GLN A 240 -1.04 13.83 28.05
N THR A 241 -1.51 12.59 28.09
CA THR A 241 -2.94 12.29 28.12
C THR A 241 -3.35 11.99 29.56
N LEU A 242 -4.29 12.77 30.09
CA LEU A 242 -4.75 12.68 31.48
C LEU A 242 -6.27 12.44 31.49
N LYS A 243 -6.71 11.55 32.38
CA LYS A 243 -8.13 11.30 32.63
C LYS A 243 -8.60 12.22 33.75
N ALA A 244 -9.62 13.03 33.48
CA ALA A 244 -10.21 13.97 34.43
C ALA A 244 -11.66 13.58 34.73
N ASP A 245 -12.03 13.78 35.99
CA ASP A 245 -13.40 13.57 36.48
C ASP A 245 -14.19 14.88 36.37
N TYR A 246 -15.45 14.77 35.96
CA TYR A 246 -16.38 15.87 35.79
C TYR A 246 -17.69 15.57 36.52
N ASN A 247 -18.37 16.62 36.95
CA ASN A 247 -19.70 16.57 37.53
C ASN A 247 -20.58 17.67 36.93
N GLY A 248 -21.86 17.37 36.75
CA GLY A 248 -22.81 18.31 36.17
C GLY A 248 -24.12 17.63 35.86
N THR A 249 -25.02 18.33 35.16
CA THR A 249 -26.35 17.80 34.86
C THR A 249 -26.34 16.81 33.70
N ASP A 250 -27.38 15.96 33.62
CA ASP A 250 -27.61 15.09 32.46
C ASP A 250 -27.62 15.90 31.15
N LEU A 251 -28.21 17.10 31.17
CA LEU A 251 -28.25 18.00 30.02
C LEU A 251 -26.85 18.50 29.62
N GLU A 252 -26.00 18.87 30.59
CA GLU A 252 -24.63 19.29 30.32
C GLU A 252 -23.80 18.16 29.71
N CYS A 253 -23.95 16.93 30.21
CA CYS A 253 -23.27 15.75 29.67
C CYS A 253 -23.69 15.48 28.22
N VAL A 254 -25.00 15.55 27.92
CA VAL A 254 -25.53 15.40 26.55
C VAL A 254 -25.04 16.51 25.62
N ASN A 255 -24.93 17.75 26.09
CA ASN A 255 -24.39 18.86 25.29
C ASN A 255 -22.91 18.62 24.93
N ILE A 256 -22.10 18.12 25.87
CA ILE A 256 -20.71 17.75 25.62
C ILE A 256 -20.63 16.60 24.60
N LEU A 257 -21.50 15.60 24.73
CA LEU A 257 -21.60 14.49 23.79
C LEU A 257 -21.94 14.98 22.38
N SER A 258 -22.94 15.85 22.24
CA SER A 258 -23.33 16.47 20.96
C SER A 258 -22.16 17.21 20.29
N ALA A 259 -21.40 17.98 21.05
CA ALA A 259 -20.22 18.68 20.55
C ALA A 259 -19.13 17.72 20.03
N LYS A 260 -18.88 16.60 20.74
CA LYS A 260 -17.85 15.63 20.36
C LYS A 260 -18.28 14.72 19.20
N ILE A 261 -19.55 14.40 19.07
CA ILE A 261 -20.10 13.56 17.99
C ILE A 261 -19.87 14.20 16.61
N LYS A 262 -19.96 15.52 16.50
CA LYS A 262 -19.68 16.23 15.24
C LYS A 262 -18.31 15.89 14.66
N HIS A 263 -17.30 15.66 15.51
CA HIS A 263 -15.95 15.29 15.07
C HIS A 263 -15.80 13.78 14.81
N PHE A 264 -16.56 12.97 15.53
CA PHE A 264 -16.52 11.51 15.45
C PHE A 264 -16.97 10.96 14.10
N TYR A 265 -18.01 11.57 13.54
CA TYR A 265 -18.58 11.26 12.24
C TYR A 265 -17.58 11.32 11.07
N PHE A 266 -16.56 12.16 11.17
CA PHE A 266 -15.52 12.30 10.13
C PHE A 266 -14.46 11.18 10.16
N MET A 267 -14.40 10.34 11.20
CA MET A 267 -13.30 9.39 11.43
C MET A 267 -13.62 7.93 11.07
N PHE A 268 -14.81 7.61 10.56
CA PHE A 268 -15.24 6.25 10.20
C PHE A 268 -14.87 5.80 8.76
N LEU A 269 -14.04 6.57 8.04
CA LEU A 269 -13.46 6.22 6.73
C LEU A 269 -11.95 5.97 6.85
#